data_AF-A0A8C9F835-F1
#
_entry.id   AF-A0A8C9F835-F1
#
_cell.length_a   1.000
_cell.length_b   1.000
_cell.length_c   1.000
_cell.angle_alpha   90.00
_cell.angle_beta   90.00
_cell.angle_gamma   90.00
#
_symmetry.space_group_name_H-M   'P 1'
#
loop_
_entity.id
_entity.type
_entity.pdbx_description
1 polymer ?
#
loop_
_entity_poly.entity_id
_entity_poly.type
_entity_poly.pdbx_seq_one_letter_code
_entity_poly.pdbx_strand_id
1 'polypeptide(L)'
;AEGGRSVGCSGPAEPSTRGGQQRCAGAPRTPLSMQTDEALRALLQRFYALQGERVETYRLFEEGHRAYLSSAPHYDFPRYRQLVHEVTTAFSGISREVLQLQGRLRGELGRPDLAQHLTRLQEREQEKLQLVSAGHGGVSIRSCRLIKTIEAISEILQDLKYDSEEAE
;
A
#
# COMPACT_ATOMS: atom_id res chain seq x y z
N ALA A 1 33.18 -49.70 -46.37
CA ALA A 1 32.32 -50.89 -46.24
C ALA A 1 31.36 -50.59 -45.10
N GLU A 2 30.04 -50.56 -45.23
CA GLU A 2 29.06 -51.21 -46.10
C GLU A 2 27.87 -50.21 -46.21
N GLY A 3 27.21 -50.04 -47.36
CA GLY A 3 25.84 -50.57 -47.57
C GLY A 3 24.78 -49.88 -46.71
N GLY A 4 23.71 -49.22 -47.18
CA GLY A 4 23.04 -49.25 -48.47
C GLY A 4 21.89 -48.23 -48.49
N ARG A 5 21.47 -47.89 -49.71
CA ARG A 5 20.38 -46.97 -50.07
C ARG A 5 19.01 -47.55 -49.71
N SER A 6 18.01 -46.70 -49.45
CA SER A 6 16.74 -46.68 -50.19
C SER A 6 15.92 -45.42 -49.92
N VAL A 7 15.27 -44.96 -50.99
CA VAL A 7 14.65 -43.64 -51.19
C VAL A 7 13.14 -43.86 -51.39
N GLY A 8 12.33 -42.88 -50.99
CA GLY A 8 11.00 -42.59 -51.55
C GLY A 8 9.83 -43.03 -50.67
N CYS A 9 8.66 -42.37 -50.63
CA CYS A 9 8.13 -41.19 -51.29
C CYS A 9 6.84 -40.78 -50.55
N SER A 10 6.52 -39.48 -50.61
CA SER A 10 5.21 -38.79 -50.59
C SER A 10 4.00 -39.31 -49.78
N GLY A 11 3.39 -38.39 -49.01
CA GLY A 11 2.06 -38.52 -48.36
C GLY A 11 0.86 -38.57 -49.34
N PRO A 12 -0.41 -38.34 -48.92
CA PRO A 12 -0.83 -37.27 -48.00
C PRO A 12 -2.01 -37.60 -47.03
N ALA A 13 -2.49 -36.55 -46.36
CA ALA A 13 -3.87 -36.28 -45.89
C ALA A 13 -4.16 -36.34 -44.38
N GLU A 14 -4.50 -35.15 -43.86
CA GLU A 14 -5.24 -34.87 -42.62
C GLU A 14 -6.54 -35.67 -42.48
N PRO A 15 -7.06 -35.74 -41.24
CA PRO A 15 -8.39 -35.17 -41.05
C PRO A 15 -8.51 -34.19 -39.88
N SER A 16 -9.31 -33.16 -40.14
CA SER A 16 -9.72 -32.08 -39.26
C SER A 16 -10.82 -32.51 -38.26
N THR A 17 -10.76 -31.88 -37.07
CA THR A 17 -11.84 -31.48 -36.14
C THR A 17 -12.81 -32.51 -35.53
N ARG A 18 -12.70 -32.73 -34.20
CA ARG A 18 -13.85 -32.61 -33.27
C ARG A 18 -13.49 -32.56 -31.79
N GLY A 19 -13.83 -31.43 -31.17
CA GLY A 19 -14.44 -31.29 -29.84
C GLY A 19 -13.91 -32.13 -28.67
N GLY A 20 -13.07 -31.50 -27.84
CA GLY A 20 -12.78 -31.93 -26.48
C GLY A 20 -12.65 -30.71 -25.59
N GLN A 21 -13.79 -30.27 -25.07
CA GLN A 21 -13.94 -29.16 -24.15
C GLN A 21 -13.05 -29.37 -22.91
N GLN A 22 -11.86 -28.77 -22.88
CA GLN A 22 -11.12 -28.61 -21.64
C GLN A 22 -11.80 -27.47 -20.87
N ARG A 23 -12.90 -27.81 -20.19
CA ARG A 23 -13.32 -27.05 -19.02
C ARG A 23 -12.16 -27.15 -18.04
N CYS A 24 -11.41 -26.06 -17.88
CA CYS A 24 -10.60 -25.84 -16.70
C CYS A 24 -11.59 -25.80 -15.52
N ALA A 25 -11.88 -26.97 -14.95
CA ALA A 25 -12.55 -27.08 -13.68
C ALA A 25 -11.64 -26.37 -12.68
N GLY A 26 -12.13 -25.28 -12.07
CA GLY A 26 -11.42 -24.54 -11.05
C GLY A 26 -10.88 -25.51 -10.01
N ALA A 27 -9.55 -25.54 -9.89
CA ALA A 27 -8.90 -26.36 -8.91
C ALA A 27 -9.44 -25.98 -7.52
N PRO A 28 -9.84 -26.94 -6.67
CA PRO A 28 -10.30 -26.62 -5.33
C PRO A 28 -9.18 -25.88 -4.59
N ARG A 29 -9.47 -24.64 -4.15
CA ARG A 29 -8.55 -23.82 -3.35
C ARG A 29 -8.08 -24.65 -2.16
N THR A 30 -6.77 -24.85 -2.04
CA THR A 30 -6.15 -25.62 -0.96
C THR A 30 -6.35 -24.88 0.37
N PRO A 31 -6.54 -25.57 1.51
CA PRO A 31 -6.78 -24.91 2.80
C PRO A 31 -5.68 -23.96 3.26
N LEU A 32 -4.47 -24.04 2.69
CA LEU A 32 -3.39 -23.06 2.89
C LEU A 32 -3.68 -21.72 2.21
N SER A 33 -4.30 -21.70 1.02
CA SER A 33 -4.55 -20.47 0.27
C SER A 33 -5.68 -19.62 0.87
N MET A 34 -6.64 -20.24 1.56
CA MET A 34 -7.69 -19.51 2.28
C MET A 34 -7.17 -18.85 3.56
N GLN A 35 -6.16 -19.46 4.21
CA GLN A 35 -5.53 -18.86 5.39
C GLN A 35 -4.67 -17.64 5.04
N THR A 36 -3.97 -17.68 3.91
CA THR A 36 -3.22 -16.52 3.39
C THR A 36 -4.13 -15.38 2.95
N ASP A 37 -5.32 -15.69 2.42
CA ASP A 37 -6.34 -14.72 2.02
C ASP A 37 -6.92 -13.96 3.24
N GLU A 38 -7.32 -14.70 4.27
CA GLU A 38 -7.81 -14.11 5.52
C GLU A 38 -6.72 -13.29 6.23
N ALA A 39 -5.48 -13.80 6.26
CA ALA A 39 -4.35 -13.07 6.83
C ALA A 39 -4.04 -11.78 6.06
N LEU A 40 -4.16 -11.79 4.73
CA LEU A 40 -4.03 -10.61 3.89
C LEU A 40 -5.15 -9.60 4.17
N ARG A 41 -6.41 -10.06 4.25
CA ARG A 41 -7.56 -9.22 4.55
C ARG A 41 -7.44 -8.54 5.91
N ALA A 42 -7.07 -9.28 6.94
CA ALA A 42 -6.83 -8.74 8.28
C ALA A 42 -5.69 -7.72 8.30
N LEU A 43 -4.62 -7.96 7.55
CA LEU A 43 -3.51 -7.03 7.41
C LEU A 43 -3.95 -5.72 6.75
N LEU A 44 -4.71 -5.81 5.66
CA LEU A 44 -5.23 -4.63 4.94
C LEU A 44 -6.21 -3.84 5.82
N GLN A 45 -7.09 -4.52 6.56
CA GLN A 45 -7.97 -3.87 7.53
C GLN A 45 -7.17 -3.10 8.59
N ARG A 46 -6.11 -3.71 9.14
CA ARG A 46 -5.23 -3.03 10.10
C ARG A 46 -4.53 -1.83 9.46
N PHE A 47 -4.05 -1.98 8.23
CA PHE A 47 -3.43 -0.89 7.49
C PHE A 47 -4.39 0.30 7.27
N TYR A 48 -5.63 0.07 6.86
CA TYR A 48 -6.62 1.16 6.69
C TYR A 48 -7.00 1.80 8.03
N ALA A 49 -7.07 1.02 9.12
CA ALA A 49 -7.26 1.57 10.46
C ALA A 49 -6.11 2.52 10.83
N LEU A 50 -4.86 2.15 10.55
CA LEU A 50 -3.69 2.99 10.77
C LEU A 50 -3.72 4.29 9.95
N GLN A 51 -4.27 4.27 8.73
CA GLN A 51 -4.49 5.50 7.95
C GLN A 51 -5.55 6.40 8.60
N GLY A 52 -6.62 5.81 9.15
CA GLY A 52 -7.60 6.54 9.94
C GLY A 52 -6.98 7.18 11.19
N GLU A 53 -6.21 6.42 11.96
CA GLU A 53 -5.47 6.90 13.14
C GLU A 53 -4.54 8.06 12.78
N ARG A 54 -3.86 7.98 11.62
CA ARG A 54 -2.98 9.04 11.12
C ARG A 54 -3.74 10.33 10.82
N VAL A 55 -4.87 10.25 10.13
CA VAL A 55 -5.72 11.40 9.83
C VAL A 55 -6.21 12.06 11.12
N GLU A 56 -6.64 11.26 12.10
CA GLU A 56 -7.09 11.77 13.39
C GLU A 56 -5.95 12.43 14.17
N THR A 57 -4.74 11.87 14.11
CA THR A 57 -3.54 12.46 14.72
C THR A 57 -3.22 13.85 14.13
N TYR A 58 -3.38 14.04 12.82
CA TYR A 58 -3.26 15.37 12.19
C TYR A 58 -4.34 16.34 12.70
N ARG A 59 -5.60 15.90 12.76
CA ARG A 59 -6.71 16.73 13.26
C ARG A 59 -6.48 17.18 14.70
N LEU A 60 -6.10 16.26 15.58
CA LEU A 60 -5.80 16.54 16.98
C LEU A 60 -4.69 17.60 17.11
N PHE A 61 -3.65 17.48 16.28
CA PHE A 61 -2.57 18.46 16.27
C PHE A 61 -3.04 19.84 15.82
N GLU A 62 -3.78 19.93 14.71
CA GLU A 62 -4.31 21.20 14.18
C GLU A 62 -5.25 21.88 15.18
N GLU A 63 -6.15 21.12 15.78
CA GLU A 63 -7.10 21.63 16.78
C GLU A 63 -6.39 22.14 18.02
N GLY A 64 -5.45 21.37 18.56
CA GLY A 64 -4.69 21.78 19.73
C GLY A 64 -3.72 22.94 19.46
N HIS A 65 -3.15 23.03 18.25
CA HIS A 65 -2.36 24.19 17.83
C HIS A 65 -3.22 25.45 17.73
N ARG A 66 -4.42 25.36 17.13
CA ARG A 66 -5.38 26.45 17.08
C ARG A 66 -5.81 26.90 18.48
N ALA A 67 -6.10 25.94 19.37
CA ALA A 67 -6.44 26.24 20.76
C ALA A 67 -5.31 26.98 21.48
N TYR A 68 -4.06 26.52 21.31
CA TYR A 68 -2.87 27.19 21.83
C TYR A 68 -2.77 28.64 21.33
N LEU A 69 -2.90 28.89 20.03
CA LEU A 69 -2.84 30.25 19.48
C LEU A 69 -4.00 31.14 19.98
N SER A 70 -5.19 30.58 20.16
CA SER A 70 -6.36 31.32 20.68
C SER A 70 -6.26 31.68 22.17
N SER A 71 -5.34 31.07 22.92
CA SER A 71 -5.15 31.35 24.36
C SER A 71 -4.37 32.64 24.66
N ALA A 72 -4.00 33.40 23.63
CA ALA A 72 -3.31 34.67 23.79
C ALA A 72 -4.05 35.65 24.73
N PRO A 73 -3.34 36.41 25.58
CA PRO A 73 -1.88 36.41 25.75
C PRO A 73 -1.35 35.31 26.68
N HIS A 74 -2.22 34.55 27.33
CA HIS A 74 -1.87 33.58 28.38
C HIS A 74 -1.65 32.16 27.81
N TYR A 75 -0.62 32.03 27.00
CA TYR A 75 -0.25 30.75 26.41
C TYR A 75 0.05 29.67 27.46
N ASP A 76 -0.57 28.50 27.32
CA ASP A 76 -0.25 27.30 28.09
C ASP A 76 0.77 26.43 27.34
N PHE A 77 2.04 26.85 27.43
CA PHE A 77 3.14 26.17 26.77
C PHE A 77 3.38 24.72 27.26
N PRO A 78 3.31 24.42 28.57
CA PRO A 78 3.45 23.05 29.06
C PRO A 78 2.44 22.09 28.43
N ARG A 79 1.16 22.47 28.38
CA ARG A 79 0.11 21.65 27.76
C ARG A 79 0.33 21.45 26.26
N TYR A 80 0.68 22.52 25.55
CA TYR A 80 0.95 22.44 24.11
C TYR A 80 2.18 21.56 23.81
N ARG A 81 3.24 21.65 24.61
CA ARG A 81 4.42 20.77 24.48
C ARG A 81 4.05 19.30 24.67
N GLN A 82 3.23 18.99 25.66
CA GLN A 82 2.75 17.63 25.90
C GLN A 82 1.98 17.10 24.69
N LEU A 83 1.05 17.89 24.14
CA LEU A 83 0.32 17.54 22.92
C LEU A 83 1.27 17.24 21.75
N VAL A 84 2.25 18.12 21.49
CA VAL A 84 3.24 17.91 20.42
C VAL A 84 3.97 16.57 20.60
N HIS A 85 4.33 16.23 21.84
CA HIS A 85 5.01 14.97 22.15
C HIS A 85 4.11 13.75 21.91
N GLU A 86 2.85 13.81 22.35
CA GLU A 86 1.86 12.74 22.15
C GLU A 86 1.61 12.49 20.66
N VAL A 87 1.34 13.55 19.90
CA VAL A 87 1.14 13.50 18.43
C VAL A 87 2.37 12.93 17.71
N THR A 88 3.58 13.38 18.08
CA THR A 88 4.85 12.88 17.49
C THR A 88 5.04 11.39 17.78
N THR A 89 4.69 10.96 18.99
CA THR A 89 4.76 9.55 19.40
C THR A 89 3.75 8.71 18.62
N ALA A 90 2.52 9.20 18.44
CA ALA A 90 1.49 8.55 17.65
C ALA A 90 1.94 8.34 16.19
N PHE A 91 2.44 9.40 15.51
CA PHE A 91 2.97 9.27 14.14
C PHE A 91 4.11 8.26 14.05
N SER A 92 5.01 8.24 15.04
CA SER A 92 6.13 7.30 15.09
C SER A 92 5.64 5.85 15.26
N GLY A 93 4.63 5.62 16.10
CA GLY A 93 3.98 4.33 16.31
C GLY A 93 3.31 3.81 15.04
N ILE A 94 2.46 4.65 14.42
CA ILE A 94 1.79 4.33 13.16
C ILE A 94 2.81 3.96 12.08
N SER A 95 3.85 4.78 11.90
CA SER A 95 4.86 4.52 10.88
C SER A 95 5.62 3.21 11.11
N ARG A 96 5.95 2.89 12.37
CA ARG A 96 6.61 1.63 12.72
C ARG A 96 5.72 0.43 12.39
N GLU A 97 4.43 0.52 12.70
CA GLU A 97 3.51 -0.58 12.45
C GLU A 97 3.30 -0.81 10.95
N VAL A 98 3.16 0.26 10.15
CA VAL A 98 3.09 0.13 8.69
C VAL A 98 4.33 -0.56 8.10
N LEU A 99 5.53 -0.30 8.65
CA LEU A 99 6.75 -1.00 8.24
C LEU A 99 6.72 -2.50 8.60
N GLN A 100 6.11 -2.87 9.74
CA GLN A 100 5.91 -4.27 10.10
C GLN A 100 4.91 -4.94 9.15
N LEU A 101 3.80 -4.28 8.81
CA LEU A 101 2.83 -4.80 7.84
C LEU A 101 3.48 -5.02 6.47
N GLN A 102 4.31 -4.08 6.02
CA GLN A 102 5.12 -4.22 4.81
C GLN A 102 6.03 -5.45 4.86
N GLY A 103 6.72 -5.69 5.99
CA GLY A 103 7.57 -6.85 6.17
C GLY A 103 6.80 -8.17 6.04
N ARG A 104 5.60 -8.23 6.63
CA ARG A 104 4.71 -9.40 6.55
C ARG A 104 4.18 -9.65 5.14
N LEU A 105 3.81 -8.59 4.41
CA LEU A 105 3.41 -8.71 3.00
C LEU A 105 4.51 -9.34 2.15
N ARG A 106 5.77 -8.91 2.31
CA ARG A 106 6.91 -9.43 1.54
C ARG A 106 7.32 -10.84 1.98
N GLY A 107 7.35 -11.11 3.29
CA GLY A 107 7.92 -12.34 3.84
C GLY A 107 6.90 -13.46 4.04
N GLU A 108 5.79 -13.17 4.72
CA GLU A 108 4.80 -14.18 5.14
C GLU A 108 3.76 -14.46 4.05
N LEU A 109 3.31 -13.40 3.36
CA LEU A 109 2.18 -13.48 2.42
C LEU A 109 2.62 -13.55 0.95
N GLY A 110 3.92 -13.37 0.66
CA GLY A 110 4.45 -13.46 -0.70
C GLY A 110 3.87 -12.41 -1.66
N ARG A 111 3.47 -11.24 -1.15
CA ARG A 111 2.90 -10.09 -1.88
C ARG A 111 3.87 -8.90 -1.91
N PRO A 112 5.00 -8.99 -2.63
CA PRO A 112 5.98 -7.91 -2.72
C PRO A 112 5.44 -6.68 -3.46
N ASP A 113 4.46 -6.87 -4.35
CA ASP A 113 3.66 -5.85 -5.03
C ASP A 113 2.95 -4.93 -4.02
N LEU A 114 2.15 -5.50 -3.11
CA LEU A 114 1.46 -4.73 -2.08
C LEU A 114 2.45 -4.08 -1.09
N ALA A 115 3.57 -4.76 -0.79
CA ALA A 115 4.63 -4.18 0.03
C ALA A 115 5.30 -2.96 -0.63
N GLN A 116 5.38 -2.92 -1.96
CA GLN A 116 5.91 -1.77 -2.70
C GLN A 116 4.99 -0.56 -2.59
N HIS A 117 3.67 -0.76 -2.63
CA HIS A 117 2.69 0.32 -2.37
C HIS A 117 2.87 0.92 -0.99
N LEU A 118 3.03 0.09 0.05
CA LEU A 118 3.29 0.58 1.41
C LEU A 118 4.62 1.36 1.51
N THR A 119 5.63 0.98 0.72
CA THR A 119 6.92 1.70 0.66
C THR A 119 6.71 3.10 0.07
N ARG A 120 6.11 3.17 -1.12
CA ARG A 120 5.80 4.45 -1.81
C ARG A 120 4.95 5.34 -0.92
N LEU A 121 3.97 4.77 -0.24
CA LEU A 121 3.10 5.51 0.67
C LEU A 121 3.87 6.13 1.83
N GLN A 122 4.74 5.36 2.50
CA GLN A 122 5.55 5.88 3.61
C GLN A 122 6.47 7.02 3.18
N GLU A 123 7.03 6.95 1.97
CA GLU A 123 7.83 8.04 1.41
C GLU A 123 7.00 9.32 1.24
N ARG A 124 5.78 9.21 0.69
CA ARG A 124 4.87 10.35 0.53
C ARG A 124 4.36 10.91 1.84
N GLU A 125 4.09 10.04 2.81
CA GLU A 125 3.71 10.43 4.16
C GLU A 125 4.84 11.18 4.87
N GLN A 126 6.08 10.73 4.70
CA GLN A 126 7.26 11.41 5.22
C GLN A 126 7.47 12.78 4.54
N GLU A 127 7.29 12.87 3.22
CA GLU A 127 7.33 14.12 2.46
C GLU A 127 6.24 15.08 2.96
N LYS A 128 5.00 14.61 3.13
CA LYS A 128 3.88 15.40 3.67
C LYS A 128 4.21 15.96 5.05
N LEU A 129 4.74 15.12 5.94
CA LEU A 129 5.08 15.54 7.30
C LEU A 129 6.18 16.63 7.30
N GLN A 130 7.20 16.48 6.47
CA GLN A 130 8.26 17.49 6.30
C GLN A 130 7.70 18.80 5.70
N LEU A 131 6.80 18.71 4.71
CA LEU A 131 6.14 19.88 4.16
C LEU A 131 5.31 20.59 5.22
N VAL A 132 4.54 19.88 6.05
CA VAL A 132 3.76 20.50 7.15
C VAL A 132 4.67 21.17 8.18
N SER A 133 5.79 20.53 8.57
CA SER A 133 6.67 21.04 9.64
C SER A 133 7.64 22.14 9.19
N ALA A 134 8.11 22.11 7.94
CA ALA A 134 9.13 23.03 7.46
C ALA A 134 8.51 24.39 7.08
N GLY A 135 8.36 25.32 8.03
CA GLY A 135 7.80 26.67 7.78
C GLY A 135 8.55 27.57 6.77
N HIS A 136 9.47 27.04 5.95
CA HIS A 136 10.32 27.79 5.02
C HIS A 136 9.93 27.52 3.56
N GLY A 137 9.08 28.38 3.00
CA GLY A 137 8.76 28.45 1.57
C GLY A 137 7.56 29.35 1.34
N GLY A 138 7.45 29.97 0.15
CA GLY A 138 6.27 30.77 -0.19
C GLY A 138 5.00 29.93 -0.04
N VAL A 139 4.02 30.46 0.70
CA VAL A 139 2.77 29.77 1.09
C VAL A 139 2.12 29.05 -0.10
N SER A 140 2.07 29.71 -1.26
CA SER A 140 1.45 29.16 -2.48
C SER A 140 2.20 27.94 -3.07
N ILE A 141 3.54 27.96 -3.11
CA ILE A 141 4.34 26.85 -3.65
C ILE A 141 4.29 25.64 -2.71
N ARG A 142 4.28 25.88 -1.39
CA ARG A 142 4.13 24.83 -0.37
C ARG A 142 2.75 24.17 -0.46
N SER A 143 1.69 24.95 -0.56
CA SER A 143 0.32 24.44 -0.70
C SER A 143 0.17 23.59 -1.97
N CYS A 144 0.71 24.04 -3.11
CA CYS A 144 0.67 23.25 -4.35
C CYS A 144 1.40 21.90 -4.20
N ARG A 145 2.58 21.88 -3.58
CA ARG A 145 3.31 20.63 -3.32
C ARG A 145 2.57 19.70 -2.37
N LEU A 146 2.00 20.26 -1.29
CA LEU A 146 1.23 19.47 -0.32
C LEU A 146 0.02 18.81 -0.98
N ILE A 147 -0.73 19.54 -1.81
CA ILE A 147 -1.87 19.01 -2.57
C ILE A 147 -1.42 17.83 -3.45
N LYS A 148 -0.33 18.00 -4.21
CA LYS A 148 0.23 16.92 -5.04
C LYS A 148 0.66 15.70 -4.24
N THR A 149 1.25 15.89 -3.07
CA THR A 149 1.65 14.79 -2.19
C THR A 149 0.41 14.04 -1.65
N ILE A 150 -0.66 14.76 -1.30
CA ILE A 150 -1.93 14.15 -0.85
C ILE A 150 -2.62 13.38 -1.98
N GLU A 151 -2.63 13.92 -3.20
CA GLU A 151 -3.15 13.24 -4.40
C GLU A 151 -2.36 11.95 -4.67
N ALA A 152 -1.02 12.01 -4.61
CA ALA A 152 -0.18 10.83 -4.79
C ALA A 152 -0.40 9.76 -3.70
N ILE A 153 -0.64 10.17 -2.45
CA ILE A 153 -1.04 9.24 -1.38
C ILE A 153 -2.37 8.57 -1.72
N SER A 154 -3.34 9.35 -2.19
CA SER A 154 -4.68 8.85 -2.55
C SER A 154 -4.63 7.87 -3.71
N GLU A 155 -3.81 8.14 -4.73
CA GLU A 155 -3.53 7.24 -5.86
C GLU A 155 -2.95 5.91 -5.36
N ILE A 156 -1.91 5.94 -4.51
CA ILE A 156 -1.31 4.71 -3.97
C ILE A 156 -2.32 3.88 -3.16
N LEU A 157 -3.23 4.53 -2.42
CA LEU A 157 -4.28 3.82 -1.67
C LEU A 157 -5.33 3.18 -2.58
N GLN A 158 -5.59 3.77 -3.76
CA GLN A 158 -6.47 3.20 -4.78
C GLN A 158 -5.79 2.03 -5.49
N ASP A 159 -4.53 2.18 -5.90
CA ASP A 159 -3.72 1.11 -6.50
C ASP A 159 -3.63 -0.11 -5.56
N LEU A 160 -3.33 0.14 -4.27
CA LEU A 160 -3.26 -0.93 -3.26
C LEU A 160 -4.59 -1.68 -3.14
N LYS A 161 -5.71 -0.95 -3.19
CA LYS A 161 -7.04 -1.55 -3.12
C LYS A 161 -7.28 -2.43 -4.34
N TYR A 162 -7.05 -1.90 -5.54
CA TYR A 162 -7.24 -2.62 -6.79
C TYR A 162 -6.37 -3.89 -6.87
N ASP A 163 -5.08 -3.79 -6.57
CA ASP A 163 -4.15 -4.93 -6.61
C ASP A 163 -4.43 -5.97 -5.52
N SER A 164 -5.11 -5.58 -4.43
CA SER A 164 -5.60 -6.53 -3.43
C SER A 164 -6.86 -7.29 -3.86
N GLU A 165 -7.67 -6.70 -4.75
CA GLU A 165 -8.93 -7.26 -5.27
C GLU A 165 -8.71 -8.17 -6.51
N GLU A 166 -7.68 -7.93 -7.33
CA GLU A 166 -7.34 -8.74 -8.54
C GLU A 166 -6.74 -10.14 -8.22
N ALA A 167 -6.61 -10.50 -6.94
CA ALA A 167 -6.08 -11.80 -6.52
C ALA A 167 -7.15 -12.91 -6.41
N GLU A 168 -8.41 -12.65 -6.81
CA GLU A 168 -9.54 -13.60 -6.82
C GLU A 168 -9.70 -14.40 -8.12
#